data_AF-J9UM03-F1
#
_entry.id   AF-J9UM03-F1
#
_cell.length_a   1.000
_cell.length_b   1.000
_cell.length_c   1.000
_cell.angle_alpha   90.00
_cell.angle_beta   90.00
_cell.angle_gamma   90.00
#
_symmetry.space_group_name_H-M   'P 1'
#
loop_
_entity.id
_entity.type
_entity.pdbx_description
1 polymer ?
#
loop_
_entity_poly.entity_id
_entity_poly.type
_entity_poly.pdbx_seq_one_letter_code
_entity_poly.pdbx_strand_id
1 'polypeptide(L)'
;MIKDVFYFLFIIVSKTVIDLIRLFGNVIIFGFLLYFISYTTRRLFAKTLGSKAELYITGWIGTPIHEISHALFCIIFRHRIDDIKLFNTKSDTIGYVLHSYDSRSWYQQLGNFFIGIAPIIVGSFIVYILFIVLQPELKENIFNIPKINYSSKYGIFSFVYNEFFNIFNSIYYISKNIINNILLNSSLKQLSFWIFLYLSISIASHMELSPADISHAWKGVIVLFACILIINTFLILIKILFNIGIPKNVLIFINNCIDAYTLLLIFSFIISMFNMLISYIILTPINYIRNGYLLNPFSIR
;
A
#
# COMPACT_ATOMS: atom_id res chain seq x y z
N MET A 1 23.69 29.92 23.27
CA MET A 1 23.82 29.97 21.79
C MET A 1 24.06 28.60 21.17
N ILE A 2 25.21 27.93 21.38
CA ILE A 2 25.49 26.61 20.75
C ILE A 2 24.47 25.54 21.19
N LYS A 3 24.15 25.45 22.49
CA LYS A 3 23.14 24.51 23.01
C LYS A 3 21.75 24.75 22.40
N ASP A 4 21.38 26.00 22.17
CA ASP A 4 20.08 26.39 21.61
C ASP A 4 19.97 26.02 20.13
N VAL A 5 21.07 26.17 19.37
CA VAL A 5 21.15 25.72 17.98
C VAL A 5 21.03 24.20 17.88
N PHE A 6 21.74 23.45 18.73
CA PHE A 6 21.60 21.99 18.78
C PHE A 6 20.18 21.55 19.15
N TYR A 7 19.56 22.22 20.12
CA TYR A 7 18.18 21.94 20.52
C TYR A 7 17.18 22.20 19.37
N PHE A 8 17.35 23.31 18.65
CA PHE A 8 16.53 23.64 17.49
C PHE A 8 16.68 22.61 16.35
N LEU A 9 17.91 22.22 16.02
CA LEU A 9 18.18 21.17 15.02
C LEU A 9 17.55 19.84 15.42
N PHE A 10 17.67 19.45 16.69
CA PHE A 10 17.08 18.22 17.20
C PHE A 10 15.56 18.21 17.06
N ILE A 11 14.88 19.34 17.34
CA ILE A 11 13.43 19.49 17.17
C ILE A 11 13.03 19.31 15.70
N ILE A 12 13.70 20.01 14.78
CA ILE A 12 13.36 19.96 13.35
C ILE A 12 13.55 18.56 12.79
N VAL A 13 14.68 17.93 13.09
CA VAL A 13 14.99 16.58 12.60
C VAL A 13 13.98 15.58 13.17
N SER A 14 13.71 15.63 14.48
CA SER A 14 12.72 14.74 15.11
C SER A 14 11.33 14.91 14.51
N LYS A 15 10.90 16.16 14.29
CA LYS A 15 9.62 16.48 13.66
C LYS A 15 9.54 15.94 12.22
N THR A 16 10.62 16.11 11.46
CA THR A 16 10.74 15.60 10.08
C THR A 16 10.62 14.08 10.02
N VAL A 17 11.30 13.37 10.93
CA VAL A 17 11.20 11.90 11.03
C VAL A 17 9.77 11.47 11.38
N ILE A 18 9.14 12.14 12.35
CA ILE A 18 7.75 11.84 12.74
C ILE A 18 6.80 12.05 11.55
N ASP A 19 6.92 13.14 10.81
CA ASP A 19 6.05 13.43 9.68
C ASP A 19 6.26 12.44 8.52
N LEU A 20 7.51 12.03 8.26
CA LEU A 20 7.81 10.97 7.29
C LEU A 20 7.17 9.64 7.66
N ILE A 21 7.33 9.20 8.91
CA ILE A 21 6.72 7.96 9.41
C ILE A 21 5.20 8.06 9.32
N ARG A 22 4.64 9.21 9.68
CA ARG A 22 3.19 9.42 9.65
C ARG A 22 2.61 9.41 8.23
N LEU A 23 3.30 10.00 7.26
CA LEU A 23 2.83 10.08 5.89
C LEU A 23 3.03 8.78 5.11
N PHE A 24 4.17 8.11 5.29
CA PHE A 24 4.58 6.99 4.43
C PHE A 24 4.81 5.67 5.16
N GLY A 25 4.83 5.65 6.50
CA GLY A 25 5.04 4.44 7.29
C GLY A 25 4.03 3.34 6.95
N ASN A 26 2.75 3.70 6.82
CA ASN A 26 1.69 2.74 6.47
C ASN A 26 1.90 2.16 5.06
N VAL A 27 2.33 2.97 4.08
CA VAL A 27 2.66 2.50 2.72
C VAL A 27 3.74 1.42 2.78
N ILE A 28 4.80 1.69 3.52
CA ILE A 28 5.96 0.78 3.62
C ILE A 28 5.55 -0.51 4.33
N ILE A 29 4.85 -0.41 5.45
CA ILE A 29 4.39 -1.58 6.23
C ILE A 29 3.46 -2.45 5.37
N PHE A 30 2.44 -1.87 4.76
CA PHE A 30 1.51 -2.63 3.91
C PHE A 30 2.17 -3.12 2.62
N GLY A 31 3.13 -2.39 2.06
CA GLY A 31 3.92 -2.84 0.91
C GLY A 31 4.67 -4.14 1.21
N PHE A 32 5.34 -4.22 2.36
CA PHE A 32 6.00 -5.46 2.80
C PHE A 32 5.02 -6.59 3.12
N LEU A 33 3.92 -6.27 3.81
CA LEU A 33 2.89 -7.26 4.14
C LEU A 33 2.24 -7.85 2.88
N LEU A 34 1.85 -7.01 1.93
CA LEU A 34 1.29 -7.43 0.64
C LEU A 34 2.32 -8.24 -0.14
N TYR A 35 3.59 -7.82 -0.18
CA TYR A 35 4.66 -8.60 -0.82
C TYR A 35 4.74 -10.02 -0.26
N PHE A 36 4.74 -10.15 1.07
CA PHE A 36 4.78 -11.46 1.73
C PHE A 36 3.57 -12.33 1.36
N ILE A 37 2.36 -11.75 1.32
CA ILE A 37 1.12 -12.47 0.97
C ILE A 37 1.11 -12.89 -0.50
N SER A 38 1.39 -11.97 -1.42
CA SER A 38 1.43 -12.24 -2.85
C SER A 38 2.54 -13.25 -3.17
N TYR A 39 3.70 -13.14 -2.53
CA TYR A 39 4.78 -14.13 -2.66
C TYR A 39 4.34 -15.52 -2.19
N THR A 40 3.68 -15.60 -1.03
CA THR A 40 3.18 -16.88 -0.51
C THR A 40 2.13 -17.49 -1.46
N THR A 41 1.21 -16.66 -1.95
CA THR A 41 0.17 -17.07 -2.91
C THR A 41 0.79 -17.64 -4.19
N ARG A 42 1.79 -16.94 -4.76
CA ARG A 42 2.56 -17.42 -5.93
C ARG A 42 3.20 -18.77 -5.73
N ARG A 43 3.75 -19.02 -4.54
CA ARG A 43 4.35 -20.33 -4.23
C ARG A 43 3.31 -21.44 -4.14
N LEU A 44 2.11 -21.16 -3.62
CA LEU A 44 1.01 -22.14 -3.58
C LEU A 44 0.62 -22.57 -4.99
N PHE A 45 0.40 -21.60 -5.89
CA PHE A 45 0.11 -21.84 -7.30
C PHE A 45 1.26 -22.56 -8.00
N ALA A 46 2.49 -22.09 -7.84
CA ALA A 46 3.67 -22.63 -8.50
C ALA A 46 3.88 -24.12 -8.20
N LYS A 47 3.72 -24.53 -6.94
CA LYS A 47 3.90 -25.92 -6.50
C LYS A 47 2.79 -26.86 -6.99
N THR A 48 1.59 -26.35 -7.18
CA THR A 48 0.40 -27.18 -7.44
C THR A 48 0.03 -27.22 -8.92
N LEU A 49 0.07 -26.09 -9.59
CA LEU A 49 -0.41 -25.90 -10.97
C LEU A 49 0.69 -25.49 -11.94
N GLY A 50 1.90 -25.18 -11.44
CA GLY A 50 3.05 -24.73 -12.22
C GLY A 50 3.33 -23.24 -12.04
N SER A 51 4.58 -22.83 -12.28
CA SER A 51 5.12 -21.50 -11.96
C SER A 51 4.38 -20.32 -12.61
N LYS A 52 3.68 -20.56 -13.73
CA LYS A 52 2.93 -19.53 -14.47
C LYS A 52 1.43 -19.51 -14.16
N ALA A 53 0.92 -20.39 -13.30
CA ALA A 53 -0.52 -20.53 -13.10
C ALA A 53 -1.19 -19.25 -12.56
N GLU A 54 -0.64 -18.66 -11.50
CA GLU A 54 -1.19 -17.41 -10.95
C GLU A 54 -1.13 -16.27 -11.97
N LEU A 55 -0.06 -16.22 -12.76
CA LEU A 55 0.12 -15.20 -13.78
C LEU A 55 -1.05 -15.17 -14.78
N TYR A 56 -1.52 -16.35 -15.20
CA TYR A 56 -2.64 -16.46 -16.14
C TYR A 56 -4.00 -16.23 -15.46
N ILE A 57 -4.13 -16.47 -14.16
CA ILE A 57 -5.42 -16.35 -13.45
C ILE A 57 -5.67 -14.91 -13.00
N THR A 58 -4.68 -14.28 -12.36
CA THR A 58 -4.82 -12.94 -11.75
C THR A 58 -3.85 -11.91 -12.35
N GLY A 59 -2.66 -12.35 -12.78
CA GLY A 59 -1.59 -11.46 -13.23
C GLY A 59 -1.92 -10.67 -14.51
N TRP A 60 -2.75 -11.21 -15.41
CA TRP A 60 -3.09 -10.52 -16.66
C TRP A 60 -3.88 -9.20 -16.47
N ILE A 61 -4.52 -9.00 -15.30
CA ILE A 61 -5.13 -7.72 -14.91
C ILE A 61 -4.19 -6.95 -13.98
N GLY A 62 -3.69 -7.63 -12.95
CA GLY A 62 -2.91 -7.02 -11.89
C GLY A 62 -1.62 -6.39 -12.37
N THR A 63 -0.84 -7.12 -13.18
CA THR A 63 0.46 -6.64 -13.67
C THR A 63 0.34 -5.43 -14.59
N PRO A 64 -0.57 -5.38 -15.59
CA PRO A 64 -0.73 -4.15 -16.37
C PRO A 64 -1.06 -2.94 -15.50
N ILE A 65 -1.92 -3.08 -14.49
CA ILE A 65 -2.25 -1.98 -13.57
C ILE A 65 -1.02 -1.57 -12.76
N HIS A 66 -0.22 -2.52 -12.30
CA HIS A 66 1.05 -2.27 -11.61
C HIS A 66 2.01 -1.43 -12.48
N GLU A 67 2.29 -1.87 -13.70
CA GLU A 67 3.21 -1.17 -14.61
C GLU A 67 2.65 0.19 -15.06
N ILE A 68 1.34 0.29 -15.32
CA ILE A 68 0.68 1.57 -15.61
C ILE A 68 0.83 2.54 -14.44
N SER A 69 0.83 2.05 -13.21
CA SER A 69 1.03 2.88 -12.02
C SER A 69 2.42 3.51 -12.02
N HIS A 70 3.47 2.72 -12.31
CA HIS A 70 4.82 3.26 -12.48
C HIS A 70 4.88 4.28 -13.62
N ALA A 71 4.29 3.97 -14.78
CA ALA A 71 4.29 4.85 -15.94
C ALA A 71 3.55 6.18 -15.65
N LEU A 72 2.42 6.13 -14.96
CA LEU A 72 1.66 7.31 -14.53
C LEU A 72 2.54 8.23 -13.68
N PHE A 73 3.22 7.65 -12.68
CA PHE A 73 4.09 8.43 -11.81
C PHE A 73 5.36 8.92 -12.52
N CYS A 74 5.86 8.18 -13.51
CA CYS A 74 6.92 8.68 -14.40
C CYS A 74 6.50 9.97 -15.09
N ILE A 75 5.27 10.04 -15.62
CA ILE A 75 4.74 11.24 -16.27
C ILE A 75 4.62 12.40 -15.27
N ILE A 76 4.03 12.15 -14.08
CA ILE A 76 3.86 13.17 -13.03
C ILE A 76 5.22 13.79 -12.68
N PHE A 77 6.22 12.96 -12.42
CA PHE A 77 7.55 13.41 -12.00
C PHE A 77 8.47 13.79 -13.16
N ARG A 78 7.97 13.80 -14.41
CA ARG A 78 8.72 14.16 -15.62
C ARG A 78 9.92 13.26 -15.90
N HIS A 79 9.79 11.97 -15.63
CA HIS A 79 10.75 10.96 -16.09
C HIS A 79 10.47 10.62 -17.56
N ARG A 80 11.53 10.31 -18.31
CA ARG A 80 11.39 9.81 -19.68
C ARG A 80 11.16 8.31 -19.62
N ILE A 81 10.03 7.84 -20.14
CA ILE A 81 9.79 6.40 -20.31
C ILE A 81 10.53 5.97 -21.56
N ASP A 82 11.51 5.08 -21.40
CA ASP A 82 12.35 4.56 -22.48
C ASP A 82 11.72 3.33 -23.14
N ASP A 83 11.14 2.45 -22.33
CA ASP A 83 10.41 1.27 -22.80
C ASP A 83 9.35 0.87 -21.77
N ILE A 84 8.24 0.32 -22.24
CA ILE A 84 7.15 -0.15 -21.38
C ILE A 84 6.60 -1.47 -21.89
N LYS A 85 6.54 -2.44 -20.98
CA LYS A 85 5.94 -3.74 -21.24
C LYS A 85 5.02 -4.12 -20.11
N LEU A 86 3.72 -4.03 -20.37
CA LEU A 86 2.68 -4.24 -19.36
C LEU A 86 2.51 -5.70 -18.94
N PHE A 87 2.74 -6.63 -19.87
CA PHE A 87 2.56 -8.05 -19.63
C PHE A 87 3.38 -8.90 -20.61
N ASN A 88 4.12 -9.86 -20.09
CA ASN A 88 4.84 -10.86 -20.85
C ASN A 88 4.79 -12.22 -20.16
N THR A 89 4.38 -13.25 -20.91
CA THR A 89 4.30 -14.63 -20.42
C THR A 89 5.49 -15.48 -20.88
N LYS A 90 6.33 -14.95 -21.78
CA LYS A 90 7.43 -15.67 -22.42
C LYS A 90 8.79 -15.44 -21.76
N SER A 91 9.00 -14.31 -21.09
CA SER A 91 10.23 -14.02 -20.31
C SER A 91 10.04 -14.29 -18.82
N ASP A 92 11.15 -14.31 -18.09
CA ASP A 92 11.13 -14.38 -16.62
C ASP A 92 10.62 -13.07 -15.98
N THR A 93 10.69 -11.95 -16.71
CA THR A 93 10.07 -10.69 -16.32
C THR A 93 8.63 -10.62 -16.82
N ILE A 94 7.70 -10.43 -15.89
CA ILE A 94 6.26 -10.41 -16.16
C ILE A 94 5.81 -9.08 -16.77
N GLY A 95 6.40 -7.98 -16.31
CA GLY A 95 6.17 -6.63 -16.78
C GLY A 95 7.36 -5.76 -16.40
N TYR A 96 7.50 -4.59 -17.03
CA TYR A 96 8.46 -3.57 -16.62
C TYR A 96 8.13 -2.19 -17.22
N VAL A 97 8.56 -1.15 -16.53
CA VAL A 97 8.71 0.22 -17.04
C VAL A 97 10.17 0.64 -16.93
N LEU A 98 10.86 0.76 -18.06
CA LEU A 98 12.19 1.36 -18.10
C LEU A 98 12.04 2.88 -18.23
N HIS A 99 12.67 3.61 -17.32
CA HIS A 99 12.64 5.07 -17.33
C HIS A 99 13.99 5.67 -16.96
N SER A 100 14.22 6.88 -17.44
CA SER A 100 15.42 7.68 -17.13
C SER A 100 15.03 9.06 -16.60
N TYR A 101 15.92 9.63 -15.78
CA TYR A 101 15.74 10.93 -15.15
C TYR A 101 17.07 11.68 -15.03
N ASP A 102 16.99 13.01 -14.94
CA ASP A 102 18.12 13.89 -14.63
C ASP A 102 18.39 13.86 -13.13
N SER A 103 19.53 13.27 -12.75
CA SER A 103 19.99 13.18 -11.37
C SER A 103 20.32 14.53 -10.73
N ARG A 104 20.31 15.63 -11.49
CA ARG A 104 20.46 17.00 -10.95
C ARG A 104 19.13 17.62 -10.53
N SER A 105 18.00 17.12 -11.05
CA SER A 105 16.67 17.64 -10.73
C SER A 105 16.16 17.05 -9.41
N TRP A 106 15.97 17.88 -8.40
CA TRP A 106 15.38 17.46 -7.11
C TRP A 106 13.95 16.93 -7.30
N TYR A 107 13.20 17.52 -8.23
CA TYR A 107 11.82 17.09 -8.51
C TYR A 107 11.77 15.65 -9.06
N GLN A 108 12.65 15.31 -10.01
CA GLN A 108 12.71 13.95 -10.55
C GLN A 108 13.33 12.98 -9.55
N GLN A 109 14.34 13.39 -8.78
CA GLN A 109 14.88 12.54 -7.72
C GLN A 109 13.84 12.19 -6.66
N LEU A 110 13.02 13.16 -6.26
CA LEU A 110 11.85 12.94 -5.39
C LEU A 110 10.88 11.94 -6.03
N GLY A 111 10.70 12.03 -7.35
CA GLY A 111 9.88 11.12 -8.15
C GLY A 111 10.26 9.65 -8.01
N ASN A 112 11.54 9.31 -7.85
CA ASN A 112 11.96 7.91 -7.65
C ASN A 112 11.23 7.23 -6.48
N PHE A 113 11.01 7.96 -5.38
CA PHE A 113 10.29 7.43 -4.23
C PHE A 113 8.83 7.13 -4.59
N PHE A 114 8.13 8.11 -5.17
CA PHE A 114 6.72 7.98 -5.52
C PHE A 114 6.45 7.00 -6.65
N ILE A 115 7.36 6.90 -7.63
CA ILE A 115 7.31 5.87 -8.67
C ILE A 115 7.42 4.49 -8.04
N GLY A 116 8.35 4.28 -7.11
CA GLY A 116 8.51 3.00 -6.43
C GLY A 116 7.25 2.57 -5.65
N ILE A 117 6.56 3.51 -4.99
CA ILE A 117 5.30 3.23 -4.28
C ILE A 117 4.04 3.43 -5.13
N ALA A 118 4.17 3.69 -6.44
CA ALA A 118 3.02 3.97 -7.29
C ALA A 118 2.00 2.82 -7.35
N PRO A 119 2.42 1.53 -7.49
CA PRO A 119 1.48 0.42 -7.62
C PRO A 119 0.54 0.28 -6.42
N ILE A 120 1.05 0.46 -5.20
CA ILE A 120 0.23 0.33 -3.99
C ILE A 120 -0.75 1.52 -3.83
N ILE A 121 -0.35 2.73 -4.22
CA ILE A 121 -1.23 3.91 -4.19
C ILE A 121 -2.36 3.76 -5.22
N VAL A 122 -2.01 3.49 -6.48
CA VAL A 122 -2.97 3.44 -7.58
C VAL A 122 -3.82 2.18 -7.50
N GLY A 123 -3.22 1.03 -7.17
CA GLY A 123 -3.92 -0.24 -7.00
C GLY A 123 -4.98 -0.17 -5.91
N SER A 124 -4.65 0.35 -4.74
CA SER A 124 -5.62 0.49 -3.63
C SER A 124 -6.76 1.45 -3.98
N PHE A 125 -6.46 2.51 -4.73
CA PHE A 125 -7.48 3.44 -5.22
C PHE A 125 -8.40 2.80 -6.27
N ILE A 126 -7.87 2.01 -7.20
CA ILE A 126 -8.69 1.29 -8.19
C ILE A 126 -9.58 0.26 -7.50
N VAL A 127 -9.05 -0.50 -6.53
CA VAL A 127 -9.86 -1.44 -5.72
C VAL A 127 -11.00 -0.73 -5.01
N TYR A 128 -10.75 0.47 -4.48
CA TYR A 128 -11.81 1.29 -3.87
C TYR A 128 -12.87 1.76 -4.87
N ILE A 129 -12.46 2.20 -6.06
CA ILE A 129 -13.39 2.56 -7.14
C ILE A 129 -14.26 1.36 -7.52
N LEU A 130 -13.64 0.20 -7.73
CA LEU A 130 -14.37 -1.05 -8.03
C LEU A 130 -15.37 -1.37 -6.92
N PHE A 131 -14.98 -1.19 -5.66
CA PHE A 131 -15.87 -1.39 -4.53
C PHE A 131 -17.09 -0.46 -4.55
N ILE A 132 -16.89 0.85 -4.75
CA ILE A 132 -18.01 1.81 -4.82
C ILE A 132 -18.94 1.52 -6.00
N VAL A 133 -18.38 1.19 -7.16
CA VAL A 133 -19.15 1.03 -8.40
C VAL A 133 -19.91 -0.30 -8.42
N LEU A 134 -19.26 -1.39 -8.00
CA LEU A 134 -19.84 -2.74 -8.10
C LEU A 134 -20.57 -3.20 -6.85
N GLN A 135 -20.28 -2.62 -5.68
CA GLN A 135 -20.89 -2.94 -4.39
C GLN A 135 -21.40 -1.70 -3.65
N PRO A 136 -22.27 -0.86 -4.28
CA PRO A 136 -22.75 0.38 -3.68
C PRO A 136 -23.55 0.14 -2.39
N GLU A 137 -24.27 -0.98 -2.30
CA GLU A 137 -25.05 -1.38 -1.12
C GLU A 137 -24.17 -1.63 0.13
N LEU A 138 -22.87 -1.88 -0.06
CA LEU A 138 -21.93 -2.19 1.04
C LEU A 138 -21.14 -0.98 1.52
N LYS A 139 -21.25 0.17 0.83
CA LYS A 139 -20.35 1.32 0.96
C LYS A 139 -20.34 1.95 2.36
N GLU A 140 -21.51 2.17 2.95
CA GLU A 140 -21.65 2.93 4.19
C GLU A 140 -21.25 2.11 5.43
N ASN A 141 -21.26 0.79 5.31
CA ASN A 141 -21.07 -0.10 6.46
C ASN A 141 -19.63 -0.60 6.61
N ILE A 142 -18.87 -0.77 5.52
CA ILE A 142 -17.55 -1.42 5.59
C ILE A 142 -16.51 -0.52 6.27
N PHE A 143 -16.45 0.76 5.89
CA PHE A 143 -15.44 1.71 6.39
C PHE A 143 -15.87 2.46 7.65
N ASN A 144 -17.03 2.12 8.24
CA ASN A 144 -17.48 2.71 9.49
C ASN A 144 -16.80 2.02 10.68
N ILE A 145 -15.75 2.66 11.20
CA ILE A 145 -14.92 2.15 12.28
C ILE A 145 -15.06 3.08 13.48
N PRO A 146 -15.33 2.55 14.68
CA PRO A 146 -15.40 3.38 15.87
C PRO A 146 -14.05 4.06 16.12
N LYS A 147 -14.06 5.39 16.23
CA LYS A 147 -12.87 6.17 16.58
C LYS A 147 -12.55 5.94 18.05
N ILE A 148 -11.55 5.10 18.32
CA ILE A 148 -11.07 4.86 19.68
C ILE A 148 -10.02 5.94 19.99
N ASN A 149 -10.41 6.92 20.78
CA ASN A 149 -9.50 7.97 21.23
C ASN A 149 -8.63 7.42 22.38
N TYR A 150 -7.45 6.93 22.06
CA TYR A 150 -6.44 6.66 23.09
C TYR A 150 -6.00 7.99 23.70
N SER A 151 -6.06 8.09 25.04
CA SER A 151 -5.52 9.25 25.76
C SER A 151 -4.03 9.37 25.47
N SER A 152 -3.62 10.37 24.69
CA SER A 152 -2.24 10.59 24.30
C SER A 152 -1.40 11.02 25.51
N LYS A 153 -0.72 10.07 26.15
CA LYS A 153 0.48 10.42 26.94
C LYS A 153 1.54 10.94 25.97
N TYR A 154 2.14 12.09 26.29
CA TYR A 154 3.17 12.73 25.49
C TYR A 154 4.40 11.81 25.32
N GLY A 155 4.68 11.37 24.10
CA GLY A 155 5.85 10.53 23.78
C GLY A 155 5.81 9.93 22.36
N ILE A 156 6.99 9.69 21.77
CA ILE A 156 7.11 9.03 20.45
C ILE A 156 6.64 7.56 20.54
N PHE A 157 7.02 6.86 21.62
CA PHE A 157 6.62 5.46 21.82
C PHE A 157 5.12 5.29 21.99
N SER A 158 4.44 6.18 22.73
CA SER A 158 2.99 6.14 22.88
C SER A 158 2.25 6.47 21.58
N PHE A 159 2.79 7.39 20.76
CA PHE A 159 2.27 7.64 19.42
C PHE A 159 2.35 6.39 18.55
N VAL A 160 3.53 5.79 18.41
CA VAL A 160 3.72 4.58 17.59
C VAL A 160 2.84 3.42 18.08
N TYR A 161 2.74 3.23 19.40
CA TYR A 161 1.89 2.20 19.99
C TYR A 161 0.40 2.40 19.64
N ASN A 162 -0.11 3.63 19.76
CA ASN A 162 -1.50 3.94 19.45
C ASN A 162 -1.81 3.75 17.96
N GLU A 163 -0.92 4.23 17.07
CA GLU A 163 -1.07 4.04 15.62
C GLU A 163 -1.10 2.55 15.25
N PHE A 164 -0.20 1.75 15.85
CA PHE A 164 -0.19 0.31 15.63
C PHE A 164 -1.51 -0.34 16.07
N PHE A 165 -1.99 -0.03 17.29
CA PHE A 165 -3.24 -0.59 17.79
C PHE A 165 -4.46 -0.15 16.97
N ASN A 166 -4.46 1.09 16.45
CA ASN A 166 -5.49 1.58 15.53
C ASN A 166 -5.55 0.76 14.24
N ILE A 167 -4.41 0.35 13.69
CA ILE A 167 -4.36 -0.53 12.51
C ILE A 167 -5.00 -1.89 12.82
N PHE A 168 -4.67 -2.51 13.96
CA PHE A 168 -5.28 -3.79 14.36
C PHE A 168 -6.80 -3.70 14.54
N ASN A 169 -7.26 -2.65 15.24
CA ASN A 169 -8.69 -2.40 15.38
C ASN A 169 -9.35 -2.23 14.00
N SER A 170 -8.74 -1.45 13.12
CA SER A 170 -9.28 -1.21 11.78
C SER A 170 -9.37 -2.51 10.96
N ILE A 171 -8.35 -3.37 11.03
CA ILE A 171 -8.39 -4.71 10.41
C ILE A 171 -9.55 -5.54 10.98
N TYR A 172 -9.70 -5.58 12.31
CA TYR A 172 -10.78 -6.32 12.97
C TYR A 172 -12.16 -5.81 12.55
N TYR A 173 -12.41 -4.50 12.62
CA TYR A 173 -13.70 -3.92 12.29
C TYR A 173 -14.04 -4.05 10.81
N ILE A 174 -13.09 -3.80 9.90
CA ILE A 174 -13.32 -3.99 8.45
C ILE A 174 -13.65 -5.46 8.17
N SER A 175 -12.88 -6.40 8.72
CA SER A 175 -13.13 -7.83 8.52
C SER A 175 -14.51 -8.24 9.05
N LYS A 176 -14.88 -7.78 10.24
CA LYS A 176 -16.20 -8.01 10.84
C LYS A 176 -17.32 -7.42 9.98
N ASN A 177 -17.15 -6.19 9.49
CA ASN A 177 -18.13 -5.51 8.66
C ASN A 177 -18.31 -6.24 7.33
N ILE A 178 -17.24 -6.71 6.69
CA ILE A 178 -17.31 -7.52 5.46
C ILE A 178 -18.14 -8.80 5.71
N ILE A 179 -17.84 -9.55 6.76
CA ILE A 179 -18.54 -10.80 7.09
C ILE A 179 -20.03 -10.54 7.33
N ASN A 180 -20.36 -9.55 8.16
CA ASN A 180 -21.75 -9.21 8.46
C ASN A 180 -22.53 -8.82 7.20
N ASN A 181 -21.94 -8.02 6.31
CA ASN A 181 -22.59 -7.60 5.08
C ASN A 181 -22.81 -8.77 4.10
N ILE A 182 -21.84 -9.68 3.96
CA ILE A 182 -21.99 -10.88 3.10
C ILE A 182 -23.13 -11.78 3.63
N LEU A 183 -23.25 -11.93 4.95
CA LEU A 183 -24.30 -12.75 5.57
C LEU A 183 -25.69 -12.12 5.45
N LEU A 184 -25.80 -10.79 5.54
CA LEU A 184 -27.08 -10.08 5.57
C LEU A 184 -27.66 -9.80 4.17
N ASN A 185 -26.83 -9.40 3.21
CA ASN A 185 -27.32 -8.79 1.96
C ASN A 185 -27.49 -9.75 0.78
N SER A 186 -27.37 -11.06 0.99
CA SER A 186 -27.41 -12.06 -0.10
C SER A 186 -26.44 -11.75 -1.26
N SER A 187 -25.36 -11.01 -1.00
CA SER A 187 -24.41 -10.49 -1.99
C SER A 187 -23.80 -11.59 -2.86
N LEU A 188 -23.69 -12.81 -2.33
CA LEU A 188 -23.22 -14.00 -3.04
C LEU A 188 -24.06 -14.38 -4.26
N LYS A 189 -25.33 -13.94 -4.34
CA LYS A 189 -26.20 -14.18 -5.51
C LYS A 189 -25.96 -13.20 -6.64
N GLN A 190 -25.38 -12.02 -6.36
CA GLN A 190 -25.20 -10.98 -7.37
C GLN A 190 -23.93 -11.25 -8.17
N LEU A 191 -24.03 -11.18 -9.51
CA LEU A 191 -22.87 -11.33 -10.38
C LEU A 191 -21.84 -10.20 -10.18
N SER A 192 -22.31 -8.98 -9.87
CA SER A 192 -21.45 -7.83 -9.57
C SER A 192 -20.48 -8.10 -8.42
N PHE A 193 -20.88 -8.88 -7.42
CA PHE A 193 -20.04 -9.28 -6.30
C PHE A 193 -18.86 -10.15 -6.75
N TRP A 194 -19.11 -11.14 -7.59
CA TRP A 194 -18.06 -12.03 -8.10
C TRP A 194 -17.11 -11.32 -9.06
N ILE A 195 -17.63 -10.43 -9.92
CA ILE A 195 -16.80 -9.58 -10.77
C ILE A 195 -15.92 -8.67 -9.90
N PHE A 196 -16.51 -8.01 -8.90
CA PHE A 196 -15.78 -7.17 -7.95
C PHE A 196 -14.68 -7.96 -7.24
N LEU A 197 -15.01 -9.13 -6.70
CA LEU A 197 -14.09 -9.97 -5.96
C LEU A 197 -12.92 -10.40 -6.85
N TYR A 198 -13.19 -10.89 -8.05
CA TYR A 198 -12.16 -11.34 -8.99
C TYR A 198 -11.22 -10.21 -9.42
N LEU A 199 -11.77 -9.06 -9.81
CA LEU A 199 -10.96 -7.89 -10.19
C LEU A 199 -10.14 -7.38 -9.01
N SER A 200 -10.74 -7.30 -7.83
CA SER A 200 -10.05 -6.79 -6.64
C SER A 200 -8.95 -7.73 -6.17
N ILE A 201 -9.16 -9.04 -6.22
CA ILE A 201 -8.11 -10.03 -5.97
C ILE A 201 -6.98 -9.87 -6.99
N SER A 202 -7.33 -9.74 -8.26
CA SER A 202 -6.33 -9.60 -9.34
C SER A 202 -5.47 -8.36 -9.19
N ILE A 203 -6.02 -7.25 -8.69
CA ILE A 203 -5.25 -6.02 -8.47
C ILE A 203 -4.51 -6.08 -7.12
N ALA A 204 -5.18 -6.49 -6.04
CA ALA A 204 -4.61 -6.48 -4.70
C ALA A 204 -3.46 -7.47 -4.50
N SER A 205 -3.47 -8.60 -5.22
CA SER A 205 -2.37 -9.57 -5.19
C SER A 205 -1.21 -9.23 -6.12
N HIS A 206 -1.27 -8.11 -6.86
CA HIS A 206 -0.20 -7.65 -7.76
C HIS A 206 0.19 -6.19 -7.53
N MET A 207 -0.35 -5.52 -6.50
CA MET A 207 0.00 -4.13 -6.14
C MET A 207 1.14 -4.05 -5.10
N GLU A 208 1.73 -5.19 -4.71
CA GLU A 208 2.84 -5.21 -3.75
C GLU A 208 4.07 -4.46 -4.25
N LEU A 209 4.94 -4.08 -3.30
CA LEU A 209 6.23 -3.48 -3.61
C LEU A 209 7.26 -4.59 -3.81
N SER A 210 7.79 -4.72 -5.02
CA SER A 210 8.87 -5.65 -5.30
C SER A 210 10.20 -5.12 -4.74
N PRO A 211 11.21 -5.98 -4.54
CA PRO A 211 12.55 -5.54 -4.15
C PRO A 211 13.16 -4.53 -5.15
N ALA A 212 12.82 -4.65 -6.44
CA ALA A 212 13.27 -3.71 -7.46
C ALA A 212 12.66 -2.32 -7.23
N ASP A 213 11.37 -2.23 -6.92
CA ASP A 213 10.67 -0.96 -6.69
C ASP A 213 11.22 -0.22 -5.48
N ILE A 214 11.49 -0.97 -4.40
CA ILE A 214 12.08 -0.44 -3.16
C ILE A 214 13.51 0.07 -3.43
N SER A 215 14.29 -0.66 -4.23
CA SER A 215 15.67 -0.27 -4.54
C SER A 215 15.74 1.07 -5.30
N HIS A 216 14.79 1.31 -6.21
CA HIS A 216 14.67 2.57 -6.91
C HIS A 216 14.16 3.69 -5.98
N ALA A 217 13.20 3.38 -5.10
CA ALA A 217 12.61 4.35 -4.17
C ALA A 217 13.62 4.95 -3.18
N TRP A 218 14.65 4.20 -2.77
CA TRP A 218 15.61 4.63 -1.75
C TRP A 218 16.30 5.96 -2.06
N LYS A 219 16.67 6.21 -3.32
CA LYS A 219 17.29 7.48 -3.74
C LYS A 219 16.34 8.67 -3.53
N GLY A 220 15.04 8.46 -3.72
CA GLY A 220 14.03 9.49 -3.50
C GLY A 220 13.75 9.78 -2.03
N VAL A 221 13.98 8.82 -1.13
CA VAL A 221 13.78 9.02 0.33
C VAL A 221 14.67 10.13 0.88
N ILE A 222 15.91 10.25 0.38
CA ILE A 222 16.85 11.30 0.82
C ILE A 222 16.34 12.68 0.43
N VAL A 223 15.89 12.84 -0.82
CA VAL A 223 15.34 14.12 -1.30
C VAL A 223 14.01 14.42 -0.63
N LEU A 224 13.16 13.42 -0.41
CA LEU A 224 11.92 13.55 0.35
C LEU A 224 12.19 14.04 1.78
N PHE A 225 13.18 13.47 2.46
CA PHE A 225 13.61 13.92 3.79
C PHE A 225 14.06 15.38 3.74
N ALA A 226 14.90 15.76 2.78
CA ALA A 226 15.35 17.15 2.63
C ALA A 226 14.19 18.13 2.37
N CYS A 227 13.24 17.77 1.49
CA CYS A 227 12.06 18.59 1.22
C CYS A 227 11.18 18.78 2.47
N ILE A 228 10.88 17.71 3.21
CA ILE A 228 10.07 17.80 4.43
C ILE A 228 10.82 18.57 5.52
N LEU A 229 12.14 18.40 5.62
CA LEU A 229 12.97 19.18 6.55
C LEU A 229 12.89 20.68 6.26
N ILE A 230 12.98 21.08 4.98
CA ILE A 230 12.84 22.49 4.56
C ILE A 230 11.45 23.01 4.91
N ILE A 231 10.38 22.26 4.60
CA ILE A 231 9.00 22.64 4.91
C ILE A 231 8.80 22.79 6.42
N ASN A 232 9.26 21.83 7.21
CA ASN A 232 9.14 21.87 8.67
C ASN A 232 9.94 23.03 9.29
N THR A 233 11.13 23.30 8.78
CA THR A 233 11.93 24.45 9.20
C THR A 233 11.19 25.75 8.93
N PHE A 234 10.63 25.90 7.72
CA PHE A 234 9.86 27.06 7.32
C PHE A 234 8.62 27.26 8.21
N LEU A 235 7.85 26.20 8.46
CA LEU A 235 6.66 26.24 9.31
C LEU A 235 6.97 26.60 10.76
N ILE A 236 8.07 26.08 11.31
CA ILE A 236 8.52 26.42 12.67
C ILE A 236 8.96 27.89 12.73
N LEU A 237 9.70 28.37 11.72
CA LEU A 237 10.12 29.77 11.66
C LEU A 237 8.93 30.72 11.59
N ILE A 238 7.92 30.43 10.75
CA ILE A 238 6.69 31.23 10.70
C ILE A 238 5.99 31.27 12.05
N LYS A 239 5.90 30.12 12.73
CA LYS A 239 5.29 30.04 14.06
C LYS A 239 6.03 30.90 15.08
N ILE A 240 7.37 30.91 15.06
CA ILE A 240 8.17 31.70 16.00
C ILE A 240 8.09 33.19 15.68
N LEU A 241 8.21 33.57 14.41
CA LEU A 241 8.31 34.97 13.98
C LEU A 241 6.96 35.70 13.97
N PHE A 242 5.89 35.01 13.55
CA PHE A 242 4.58 35.63 13.32
C PHE A 242 3.48 35.09 14.23
N ASN A 243 3.77 34.10 15.09
CA ASN A 243 2.78 33.39 15.91
C ASN A 243 1.64 32.77 15.08
N ILE A 244 1.89 32.50 13.80
CA ILE A 244 0.95 31.86 12.88
C ILE A 244 1.23 30.35 12.90
N GLY A 245 0.29 29.58 13.45
CA GLY A 245 0.31 28.12 13.39
C GLY A 245 -0.43 27.57 12.17
N ILE A 246 -0.24 26.27 11.90
CA ILE A 246 -1.06 25.56 10.91
C ILE A 246 -2.52 25.58 11.41
N PRO A 247 -3.50 26.03 10.58
CA PRO A 247 -4.89 26.03 10.97
C PRO A 247 -5.37 24.63 11.36
N LYS A 248 -6.18 24.52 12.42
CA LYS A 248 -6.72 23.22 12.90
C LYS A 248 -7.45 22.46 11.79
N ASN A 249 -8.17 23.16 10.93
CA ASN A 249 -8.91 22.55 9.81
C ASN A 249 -7.97 21.86 8.80
N VAL A 250 -6.80 22.44 8.53
CA VAL A 250 -5.79 21.85 7.64
C VAL A 250 -5.24 20.57 8.25
N LEU A 251 -4.96 20.57 9.56
CA LEU A 251 -4.52 19.36 10.26
C LEU A 251 -5.57 18.27 10.25
N ILE A 252 -6.85 18.61 10.50
CA ILE A 252 -7.96 17.65 10.43
C ILE A 252 -8.08 17.07 9.01
N PHE A 253 -7.98 17.91 7.98
CA PHE A 253 -8.02 17.47 6.59
C PHE A 253 -6.89 16.48 6.26
N ILE A 254 -5.64 16.81 6.60
CA ILE A 254 -4.48 15.93 6.39
C ILE A 254 -4.69 14.59 7.11
N ASN A 255 -5.16 14.63 8.36
CA ASN A 255 -5.42 13.41 9.14
C ASN A 255 -6.49 12.55 8.46
N ASN A 256 -7.60 13.14 8.01
CA ASN A 256 -8.65 12.41 7.32
C ASN A 256 -8.15 11.77 6.02
N CYS A 257 -7.26 12.45 5.27
CA CYS A 257 -6.65 11.88 4.07
C CYS A 257 -5.75 10.68 4.40
N ILE A 258 -4.93 10.78 5.44
CA ILE A 258 -4.05 9.69 5.90
C ILE A 258 -4.90 8.51 6.39
N ASP A 259 -5.92 8.77 7.19
CA ASP A 259 -6.84 7.75 7.71
C ASP A 259 -7.53 7.05 6.54
N ALA A 260 -8.14 7.80 5.61
CA ALA A 260 -8.81 7.24 4.44
C ALA A 260 -7.87 6.34 3.62
N TYR A 261 -6.67 6.82 3.33
CA TYR A 261 -5.67 6.05 2.60
C TYR A 261 -5.27 4.76 3.35
N THR A 262 -5.07 4.84 4.67
CA THR A 262 -4.75 3.68 5.50
C THR A 262 -5.87 2.63 5.47
N LEU A 263 -7.13 3.06 5.47
CA LEU A 263 -8.28 2.16 5.34
C LEU A 263 -8.30 1.45 3.98
N LEU A 264 -7.94 2.12 2.88
CA LEU A 264 -7.85 1.50 1.56
C LEU A 264 -6.74 0.44 1.49
N LEU A 265 -5.60 0.70 2.14
CA LEU A 265 -4.51 -0.27 2.26
C LEU A 265 -4.93 -1.49 3.07
N ILE A 266 -5.60 -1.29 4.21
CA ILE A 266 -6.13 -2.39 5.03
C ILE A 266 -7.14 -3.22 4.23
N PHE A 267 -8.04 -2.57 3.50
CA PHE A 267 -9.02 -3.25 2.67
C PHE A 267 -8.35 -4.12 1.58
N SER A 268 -7.36 -3.56 0.89
CA SER A 268 -6.57 -4.28 -0.12
C SER A 268 -5.80 -5.46 0.49
N PHE A 269 -5.23 -5.26 1.68
CA PHE A 269 -4.56 -6.32 2.45
C PHE A 269 -5.52 -7.46 2.82
N ILE A 270 -6.73 -7.15 3.29
CA ILE A 270 -7.74 -8.16 3.62
C ILE A 270 -8.13 -8.97 2.37
N ILE A 271 -8.30 -8.32 1.22
CA ILE A 271 -8.60 -9.00 -0.06
C ILE A 271 -7.47 -9.93 -0.48
N SER A 272 -6.21 -9.48 -0.41
CA SER A 272 -5.06 -10.32 -0.75
C SER A 272 -4.90 -11.49 0.22
N MET A 273 -5.11 -11.27 1.52
CA MET A 273 -5.15 -12.33 2.54
C MET A 273 -6.23 -13.37 2.23
N PHE A 274 -7.42 -12.91 1.84
CA PHE A 274 -8.52 -13.78 1.45
C PHE A 274 -8.16 -14.64 0.21
N ASN A 275 -7.51 -14.05 -0.80
CA ASN A 275 -7.01 -14.79 -1.96
C ASN A 275 -6.02 -15.90 -1.55
N MET A 276 -5.05 -15.56 -0.68
CA MET A 276 -4.08 -16.53 -0.18
C MET A 276 -4.77 -17.70 0.55
N LEU A 277 -5.75 -17.40 1.42
CA LEU A 277 -6.49 -18.41 2.17
C LEU A 277 -7.31 -19.33 1.26
N ILE A 278 -8.05 -18.77 0.31
CA ILE A 278 -8.81 -19.57 -0.67
C ILE A 278 -7.87 -20.43 -1.50
N SER A 279 -6.78 -19.85 -2.00
CA SER A 279 -5.78 -20.57 -2.79
C SER A 279 -5.20 -21.73 -1.99
N TYR A 280 -4.89 -21.53 -0.70
CA TYR A 280 -4.42 -22.62 0.16
C TYR A 280 -5.46 -23.73 0.33
N ILE A 281 -6.72 -23.37 0.60
CA ILE A 281 -7.81 -24.34 0.81
C ILE A 281 -8.07 -25.16 -0.46
N ILE A 282 -8.06 -24.53 -1.63
CA ILE A 282 -8.34 -25.20 -2.92
C ILE A 282 -7.14 -26.02 -3.40
N LEU A 283 -5.92 -25.46 -3.31
CA LEU A 283 -4.74 -26.10 -3.88
C LEU A 283 -4.18 -27.22 -3.00
N THR A 284 -4.43 -27.22 -1.69
CA THR A 284 -3.91 -28.27 -0.80
C THR A 284 -4.43 -29.68 -1.14
N PRO A 285 -5.76 -29.89 -1.32
CA PRO A 285 -6.29 -31.18 -1.78
C PRO A 285 -5.75 -31.57 -3.17
N ILE A 286 -5.67 -30.62 -4.10
CA ILE A 286 -5.17 -30.87 -5.47
C ILE A 286 -3.71 -31.32 -5.43
N ASN A 287 -2.88 -30.64 -4.62
CA ASN A 287 -1.48 -30.99 -4.44
C ASN A 287 -1.32 -32.36 -3.78
N TYR A 288 -2.18 -32.68 -2.80
CA TYR A 288 -2.16 -33.99 -2.16
C TYR A 288 -2.47 -35.12 -3.16
N ILE A 289 -3.49 -34.93 -4.01
CA ILE A 289 -3.86 -35.91 -5.05
C ILE A 289 -2.74 -36.08 -6.09
N ARG A 290 -2.07 -34.99 -6.50
CA ARG A 290 -1.06 -35.01 -7.57
C ARG A 290 0.33 -35.46 -7.09
N ASN A 291 0.75 -34.98 -5.92
CA ASN A 291 2.14 -35.07 -5.45
C ASN A 291 2.29 -35.91 -4.17
N GLY A 292 1.19 -36.32 -3.52
CA GLY A 292 1.21 -37.23 -2.37
C GLY A 292 1.57 -36.60 -1.01
N TYR A 293 1.70 -35.28 -0.93
CA TYR A 293 1.98 -34.57 0.32
C TYR A 293 1.15 -33.28 0.49
N LEU A 294 0.98 -32.85 1.74
CA LEU A 294 0.29 -31.60 2.06
C LEU A 294 1.10 -30.40 1.61
N LEU A 295 0.43 -29.44 0.99
CA LEU A 295 1.05 -28.23 0.45
C LEU A 295 1.64 -27.39 1.58
N ASN A 296 2.97 -27.26 1.60
CA ASN A 296 3.66 -26.33 2.49
C ASN A 296 4.19 -25.14 1.67
N PRO A 297 3.62 -23.93 1.80
CA PRO A 297 4.11 -22.76 1.08
C PRO A 297 5.55 -22.38 1.44
N PHE A 298 6.04 -22.77 2.62
CA PHE A 298 7.36 -22.40 3.13
C PHE A 298 8.46 -23.42 2.82
N SER A 299 8.12 -24.66 2.41
CA SER A 299 9.15 -25.66 2.07
C SER A 299 9.94 -25.22 0.84
N ILE A 300 11.26 -25.42 0.82
CA ILE A 300 12.11 -25.05 -0.32
C ILE A 300 11.94 -26.03 -1.50
N ARG A 301 11.46 -27.24 -1.20
CA ARG A 301 10.99 -28.23 -2.18
C ARG A 301 9.63 -27.85 -2.74
#